data_AF-A0A151WP06-F1
#
_entry.id   AF-A0A151WP06-F1
#
_cell.length_a   1.000
_cell.length_b   1.000
_cell.length_c   1.000
_cell.angle_alpha   90.00
_cell.angle_beta   90.00
_cell.angle_gamma   90.00
#
_symmetry.space_group_name_H-M   'P 1'
#
loop_
_entity.id
_entity.type
_entity.pdbx_description
1 polymer ?
#
loop_
_entity_poly.entity_id
_entity_poly.type
_entity_poly.pdbx_seq_one_letter_code
_entity_poly.pdbx_strand_id
1 'polypeptide(L)'
;NLCQIFESWPILKHPNAYILIEEDYASLKLPTQELTLENWQTFFASIVAVRSSKKDDDNAQVLLQLIQSNNLTDNTKIVLQLRLLPHLLPPKTRIRSKKTQWKPSIPECKDSIIISTTLIANITKIQEDKRKAAANLGITLQPFMIAIGSSADISDTFVSVDNILYKVPSAVKAIDLCFKIFQVFNVEYPIESAHI
;
A
#
# COMPACT_ATOMS: atom_id res chain seq x y z
N ASN A 1 7.20 2.98 -19.06
CA ASN A 1 6.38 3.88 -18.24
C ASN A 1 5.09 3.14 -17.91
N LEU A 2 4.64 3.16 -16.65
CA LEU A 2 3.49 2.38 -16.17
C LEU A 2 2.21 2.63 -17.02
N CYS A 3 1.99 3.85 -17.50
CA CYS A 3 0.87 4.18 -18.40
C CYS A 3 0.90 3.40 -19.74
N GLN A 4 2.10 3.15 -20.29
CA GLN A 4 2.27 2.48 -21.60
C GLN A 4 1.84 1.01 -21.56
N ILE A 5 1.89 0.39 -20.37
CA ILE A 5 1.43 -1.00 -20.18
C ILE A 5 -0.06 -1.06 -20.47
N PHE A 6 -0.87 -0.16 -19.92
CA PHE A 6 -2.31 -0.15 -20.15
C PHE A 6 -2.72 0.31 -21.55
N GLU A 7 -1.86 1.03 -22.25
CA GLU A 7 -2.05 1.34 -23.67
C GLU A 7 -1.78 0.12 -24.55
N SER A 8 -0.72 -0.63 -24.25
CA SER A 8 -0.31 -1.82 -25.01
C SER A 8 -1.21 -3.04 -24.72
N TRP A 9 -1.72 -3.16 -23.49
CA TRP A 9 -2.63 -4.22 -23.06
C TRP A 9 -3.91 -3.64 -22.44
N PRO A 10 -4.85 -3.12 -23.26
CA PRO A 10 -6.07 -2.50 -22.77
C PRO A 10 -6.97 -3.42 -21.93
N ILE A 11 -6.85 -4.75 -22.09
CA ILE A 11 -7.57 -5.73 -21.28
C ILE A 11 -7.29 -5.57 -19.78
N LEU A 12 -6.11 -5.09 -19.42
CA LEU A 12 -5.72 -4.82 -18.03
C LEU A 12 -6.53 -3.67 -17.40
N LYS A 13 -7.25 -2.87 -18.18
CA LYS A 13 -8.15 -1.82 -17.65
C LYS A 13 -9.46 -2.38 -17.11
N HIS A 14 -9.79 -3.63 -17.40
CA HIS A 14 -11.02 -4.25 -16.93
C HIS A 14 -10.98 -4.41 -15.39
N PRO A 15 -12.09 -4.18 -14.64
CA PRO A 15 -12.08 -4.19 -13.18
C PRO A 15 -11.55 -5.48 -12.54
N ASN A 16 -11.75 -6.62 -13.21
CA ASN A 16 -11.29 -7.93 -12.75
C ASN A 16 -9.95 -8.36 -13.37
N ALA A 17 -9.28 -7.50 -14.15
CA ALA A 17 -8.05 -7.88 -14.82
C ALA A 17 -6.86 -8.11 -13.88
N TYR A 18 -6.99 -7.80 -12.60
CA TYR A 18 -5.99 -8.17 -11.61
C TYR A 18 -5.75 -9.69 -11.53
N ILE A 19 -6.73 -10.52 -11.93
CA ILE A 19 -6.54 -11.98 -12.04
C ILE A 19 -5.51 -12.34 -13.11
N LEU A 20 -5.43 -11.56 -14.20
CA LEU A 20 -4.43 -11.77 -15.26
C LEU A 20 -3.03 -11.45 -14.74
N ILE A 21 -2.91 -10.41 -13.90
CA ILE A 21 -1.65 -10.07 -13.22
C ILE A 21 -1.22 -11.20 -12.29
N GLU A 22 -2.15 -11.89 -11.64
CA GLU A 22 -1.86 -13.05 -10.80
C GLU A 22 -1.39 -14.27 -11.61
N GLU A 23 -2.00 -14.52 -12.76
CA GLU A 23 -1.58 -15.56 -13.70
C GLU A 23 -0.19 -15.26 -14.29
N ASP A 24 0.06 -14.01 -14.66
CA ASP A 24 1.37 -13.54 -15.13
C ASP A 24 2.43 -13.73 -14.04
N TYR A 25 2.11 -13.37 -12.80
CA TYR A 25 3.00 -13.59 -11.66
C TYR A 25 3.32 -15.06 -11.43
N ALA A 26 2.31 -15.94 -11.48
CA ALA A 26 2.52 -17.38 -11.36
C ALA A 26 3.44 -17.91 -12.48
N SER A 27 3.37 -17.32 -13.67
CA SER A 27 4.21 -17.67 -14.81
C SER A 27 5.68 -17.25 -14.65
N LEU A 28 5.99 -16.29 -13.77
CA LEU A 28 7.37 -15.91 -13.44
C LEU A 28 8.13 -17.02 -12.68
N LYS A 29 7.43 -17.99 -12.08
CA LYS A 29 8.00 -19.13 -11.34
C LYS A 29 9.03 -18.71 -10.27
N LEU A 30 8.76 -17.59 -9.61
CA LEU A 30 9.59 -17.10 -8.51
C LEU A 30 9.45 -18.03 -7.30
N PRO A 31 10.51 -18.22 -6.50
CA PRO A 31 10.44 -18.96 -5.23
C PRO A 31 9.75 -18.09 -4.18
N THR A 32 8.43 -17.94 -4.31
CA THR A 32 7.63 -17.03 -3.49
C THR A 32 6.55 -17.80 -2.75
N GLN A 33 6.36 -17.49 -1.48
CA GLN A 33 5.25 -18.00 -0.70
C GLN A 33 4.02 -17.12 -0.94
N GLU A 34 2.84 -17.73 -1.06
CA GLU A 34 1.58 -16.98 -1.09
C GLU A 34 1.39 -16.22 0.23
N LEU A 35 1.00 -14.95 0.12
CA LEU A 35 0.69 -14.14 1.29
C LEU A 35 -0.69 -14.49 1.83
N THR A 36 -0.71 -15.22 2.95
CA THR A 36 -1.93 -15.55 3.68
C THR A 36 -2.13 -14.59 4.86
N LEU A 37 -3.34 -14.59 5.42
CA LEU A 37 -3.64 -13.85 6.65
C LEU A 37 -2.75 -14.30 7.81
N GLU A 38 -2.54 -15.60 7.98
CA GLU A 38 -1.72 -16.17 9.05
C GLU A 38 -0.24 -15.74 8.92
N ASN A 39 0.31 -15.80 7.70
CA ASN A 39 1.68 -15.36 7.43
C ASN A 39 1.83 -13.87 7.70
N TRP A 40 0.85 -13.05 7.30
CA TRP A 40 0.85 -11.62 7.59
C TRP A 40 0.80 -11.33 9.09
N GLN A 41 -0.06 -12.03 9.84
CA GLN A 41 -0.16 -11.88 11.29
C GLN A 41 1.15 -12.26 11.99
N THR A 42 1.79 -13.35 11.56
CA THR A 42 3.08 -13.80 12.09
C THR A 42 4.20 -12.80 11.79
N PHE A 43 4.25 -12.29 10.55
CA PHE A 43 5.16 -11.23 10.14
C PHE A 43 4.99 -9.98 11.01
N PHE A 44 3.76 -9.48 11.13
CA PHE A 44 3.49 -8.26 11.87
C PHE A 44 3.81 -8.39 13.37
N ALA A 45 3.46 -9.52 13.98
CA ALA A 45 3.81 -9.83 15.37
C ALA A 45 5.33 -9.81 15.58
N SER A 46 6.10 -10.37 14.64
CA SER A 46 7.56 -10.38 14.67
C SER A 46 8.14 -8.96 14.59
N ILE A 47 7.58 -8.09 13.74
CA ILE A 47 7.99 -6.69 13.65
C ILE A 47 7.76 -5.97 14.98
N VAL A 48 6.58 -6.09 15.58
CA VAL A 48 6.26 -5.45 16.87
C VAL A 48 7.16 -5.97 18.00
N ALA A 49 7.52 -7.26 17.99
CA ALA A 49 8.43 -7.83 18.99
C ALA A 49 9.85 -7.24 18.93
N VAL A 50 10.33 -6.88 17.74
CA VAL A 50 11.70 -6.35 17.52
C VAL A 50 11.74 -4.82 17.49
N ARG A 51 10.61 -4.17 17.14
CA ARG A 51 10.48 -2.71 17.01
C ARG A 51 9.32 -2.22 17.86
N SER A 52 9.63 -1.56 18.97
CA SER A 52 8.64 -0.80 19.72
C SER A 52 8.42 0.58 19.09
N SER A 53 7.17 1.04 19.04
CA SER A 53 6.88 2.45 18.77
C SER A 53 7.50 3.33 19.85
N LYS A 54 7.80 4.59 19.51
CA LYS A 54 8.28 5.55 20.50
C LYS A 54 7.14 5.91 21.45
N LYS A 55 7.49 6.18 22.72
CA LYS A 55 6.51 6.53 23.75
C LYS A 55 5.84 7.89 23.50
N ASP A 56 6.52 8.79 22.80
CA ASP A 56 6.06 10.13 22.43
C ASP A 56 5.37 10.19 21.06
N ASP A 57 5.13 9.04 20.41
CA ASP A 57 4.40 8.95 19.15
C ASP A 57 2.92 8.61 19.42
N ASP A 58 2.14 9.63 19.76
CA ASP A 58 0.72 9.50 20.10
C ASP A 58 -0.08 8.77 19.00
N ASN A 59 0.23 9.04 17.73
CA ASN A 59 -0.43 8.38 16.60
C ASN A 59 -0.16 6.88 16.58
N ALA A 60 1.09 6.47 16.83
CA ALA A 60 1.44 5.05 16.92
C ALA A 60 0.75 4.38 18.12
N GLN A 61 0.66 5.06 19.26
CA GLN A 61 -0.04 4.53 20.45
C GLN A 61 -1.54 4.33 20.19
N VAL A 62 -2.20 5.30 19.55
CA VAL A 62 -3.60 5.19 19.14
C VAL A 62 -3.81 4.01 18.19
N LEU A 63 -2.95 3.84 17.19
CA LEU A 63 -3.02 2.71 16.26
C LEU A 63 -2.84 1.36 16.98
N LEU A 64 -1.87 1.26 17.89
CA LEU A 64 -1.65 0.05 18.68
C LEU A 64 -2.87 -0.30 19.54
N GLN A 65 -3.47 0.69 20.21
CA GLN A 65 -4.67 0.50 21.00
C GLN A 65 -5.85 0.02 20.14
N LEU A 66 -6.04 0.62 18.96
CA LEU A 66 -7.09 0.19 18.02
C LEU A 66 -6.86 -1.26 17.56
N ILE A 67 -5.63 -1.62 17.18
CA ILE A 67 -5.28 -2.99 16.73
C ILE A 67 -5.55 -4.04 17.83
N GLN A 68 -5.42 -3.65 19.09
CA GLN A 68 -5.69 -4.50 20.26
C GLN A 68 -7.18 -4.57 20.65
N SER A 69 -8.03 -3.74 20.04
CA SER A 69 -9.47 -3.77 20.33
C SER A 69 -10.08 -5.10 19.92
N ASN A 70 -10.88 -5.67 20.82
CA ASN A 70 -11.74 -6.79 20.46
C ASN A 70 -12.80 -6.30 19.47
N ASN A 71 -13.16 -7.14 18.49
CA ASN A 71 -14.19 -6.90 17.44
C ASN A 71 -13.76 -6.20 16.14
N LEU A 72 -12.47 -6.12 15.83
CA LEU A 72 -12.05 -5.68 14.49
C LEU A 72 -12.17 -6.81 13.46
N THR A 73 -12.62 -6.48 12.25
CA THR A 73 -12.48 -7.38 11.09
C THR A 73 -11.01 -7.51 10.70
N ASP A 74 -10.65 -8.61 10.03
CA ASP A 74 -9.28 -8.80 9.53
C ASP A 74 -8.83 -7.66 8.63
N ASN A 75 -9.73 -7.18 7.75
CA ASN A 75 -9.46 -6.03 6.87
C ASN A 75 -9.10 -4.78 7.68
N THR A 76 -9.92 -4.43 8.68
CA THR A 76 -9.64 -3.27 9.53
C THR A 76 -8.31 -3.42 10.24
N LYS A 77 -8.05 -4.60 10.82
CA LYS A 77 -6.81 -4.87 11.54
C LYS A 77 -5.58 -4.71 10.64
N ILE A 78 -5.60 -5.27 9.43
CA ILE A 78 -4.50 -5.17 8.47
C ILE A 78 -4.27 -3.73 8.02
N VAL A 79 -5.33 -2.98 7.74
CA VAL A 79 -5.20 -1.56 7.34
C VAL A 79 -4.56 -0.75 8.46
N LEU A 80 -4.95 -0.97 9.72
CA LEU A 80 -4.31 -0.31 10.86
C LEU A 80 -2.83 -0.72 11.02
N GLN A 81 -2.53 -2.01 10.81
CA GLN A 81 -1.16 -2.53 10.85
C GLN A 81 -0.27 -1.91 9.76
N LEU A 82 -0.74 -1.83 8.51
CA LEU A 82 -0.05 -1.16 7.42
C LEU A 82 0.20 0.32 7.73
N ARG A 83 -0.78 1.00 8.34
CA ARG A 83 -0.64 2.40 8.76
C ARG A 83 0.34 2.57 9.92
N LEU A 84 0.54 1.55 10.73
CA LEU A 84 1.48 1.55 11.86
C LEU A 84 2.93 1.26 11.42
N LEU A 85 3.15 0.53 10.32
CA LEU A 85 4.50 0.17 9.84
C LEU A 85 5.45 1.38 9.72
N PRO A 86 5.07 2.53 9.13
CA PRO A 86 5.94 3.71 9.06
C PRO A 86 6.33 4.31 10.41
N HIS A 87 5.58 4.03 11.48
CA HIS A 87 5.97 4.45 12.83
C HIS A 87 7.00 3.48 13.45
N LEU A 88 6.88 2.18 13.16
CA LEU A 88 7.82 1.14 13.64
C LEU A 88 9.14 1.15 12.84
N LEU A 89 9.05 1.48 11.55
CA LEU A 89 10.15 1.53 10.59
C LEU A 89 10.20 2.93 9.96
N PRO A 90 10.54 3.97 10.74
CA PRO A 90 10.49 5.34 10.25
C PRO A 90 11.55 5.58 9.17
N PRO A 91 11.27 6.45 8.19
CA PRO A 91 12.25 6.86 7.18
C PRO A 91 13.46 7.49 7.86
N LYS A 92 14.65 6.97 7.58
CA LYS A 92 15.91 7.46 8.18
C LYS A 92 16.75 8.28 7.22
N THR A 93 16.67 7.98 5.93
CA THR A 93 17.54 8.52 4.90
C THR A 93 16.82 9.58 4.06
N ARG A 94 17.62 10.50 3.49
CA ARG A 94 17.14 11.40 2.44
C ARG A 94 17.12 10.64 1.12
N ILE A 95 16.03 10.78 0.38
CA ILE A 95 15.89 10.27 -0.97
C ILE A 95 16.13 11.40 -1.97
N ARG A 96 16.63 11.03 -3.14
CA ARG A 96 16.94 11.96 -4.24
C ARG A 96 16.09 11.61 -5.43
N SER A 97 15.33 12.58 -5.94
CA SER A 97 14.69 12.51 -7.24
C SER A 97 15.42 13.39 -8.25
N LYS A 98 14.90 13.45 -9.48
CA LYS A 98 15.41 14.33 -10.52
C LYS A 98 15.25 15.82 -10.18
N LYS A 99 14.25 16.18 -9.36
CA LYS A 99 13.90 17.57 -9.06
C LYS A 99 14.32 18.04 -7.67
N THR A 100 14.40 17.12 -6.70
CA THR A 100 14.62 17.50 -5.30
C THR A 100 15.32 16.41 -4.50
N GLN A 101 15.77 16.76 -3.31
CA GLN A 101 16.23 15.82 -2.30
C GLN A 101 15.50 16.12 -0.99
N TRP A 102 14.82 15.13 -0.43
CA TRP A 102 14.04 15.30 0.78
C TRP A 102 14.11 14.04 1.64
N LYS A 103 13.73 14.17 2.91
CA LYS A 103 13.51 13.03 3.79
C LYS A 103 12.00 12.80 3.88
N PRO A 104 11.47 11.63 3.48
CA PRO A 104 10.05 11.34 3.65
C PRO A 104 9.68 11.47 5.12
N SER A 105 8.50 12.02 5.37
CA SER A 105 7.85 12.02 6.66
C SER A 105 7.07 10.71 6.87
N ILE A 106 6.75 10.38 8.12
CA ILE A 106 5.91 9.21 8.44
C ILE A 106 4.56 9.25 7.69
N PRO A 107 3.86 10.40 7.59
CA PRO A 107 2.66 10.51 6.76
C PRO A 107 2.91 10.22 5.27
N GLU A 108 3.99 10.72 4.68
CA GLU A 108 4.32 10.43 3.28
C GLU A 108 4.60 8.93 3.05
N CYS A 109 5.35 8.30 3.95
CA CYS A 109 5.58 6.85 3.91
C CYS A 109 4.25 6.09 3.97
N LYS A 110 3.38 6.44 4.92
CA LYS A 110 2.07 5.81 5.09
C LYS A 110 1.23 5.95 3.83
N ASP A 111 1.08 7.17 3.32
CA ASP A 111 0.25 7.45 2.14
C ASP A 111 0.86 6.94 0.84
N SER A 112 2.12 6.50 0.85
CA SER A 112 2.74 5.76 -0.28
C SER A 112 2.40 4.26 -0.26
N ILE A 113 2.02 3.71 0.90
CA ILE A 113 1.60 2.32 1.05
C ILE A 113 0.08 2.22 0.94
N ILE A 114 -0.63 2.96 1.80
CA ILE A 114 -2.08 2.89 1.93
C ILE A 114 -2.69 4.23 2.34
N ILE A 115 -3.78 4.60 1.67
CA ILE A 115 -4.60 5.78 1.99
C ILE A 115 -5.98 5.30 2.43
N SER A 116 -6.52 5.86 3.51
CA SER A 116 -7.88 5.56 3.96
C SER A 116 -8.82 6.74 3.74
N THR A 117 -10.02 6.47 3.26
CA THR A 117 -11.10 7.46 3.11
C THR A 117 -12.43 6.83 3.51
N THR A 118 -13.35 7.61 4.08
CA THR A 118 -14.69 7.11 4.41
C THR A 118 -15.62 7.04 3.20
N LEU A 119 -15.31 7.77 2.13
CA LEU A 119 -16.15 7.90 0.94
C LEU A 119 -15.45 7.37 -0.31
N ILE A 120 -16.15 6.50 -1.04
CA ILE A 120 -15.69 5.98 -2.34
C ILE A 120 -15.54 7.08 -3.39
N ALA A 121 -16.36 8.14 -3.30
CA ALA A 121 -16.33 9.29 -4.19
C ALA A 121 -15.00 10.08 -4.13
N ASN A 122 -14.20 9.88 -3.08
CA ASN A 122 -12.91 10.55 -2.93
C ASN A 122 -11.78 9.87 -3.70
N ILE A 123 -11.97 8.66 -4.24
CA ILE A 123 -10.89 7.89 -4.89
C ILE A 123 -10.27 8.67 -6.04
N THR A 124 -11.08 9.25 -6.93
CA THR A 124 -10.57 10.03 -8.07
C THR A 124 -9.70 11.19 -7.62
N LYS A 125 -10.14 11.90 -6.56
CA LYS A 125 -9.38 13.01 -5.98
C LYS A 125 -8.06 12.51 -5.39
N ILE A 126 -8.07 11.39 -4.67
CA ILE A 126 -6.86 10.79 -4.09
C ILE A 126 -5.84 10.46 -5.20
N GLN A 127 -6.28 9.84 -6.30
CA GLN A 127 -5.40 9.52 -7.43
C GLN A 127 -4.82 10.79 -8.08
N GLU A 128 -5.64 11.83 -8.26
CA GLU A 128 -5.20 13.11 -8.82
C GLU A 128 -4.17 13.82 -7.92
N ASP A 129 -4.44 13.89 -6.62
CA ASP A 129 -3.55 14.51 -5.64
C ASP A 129 -2.21 13.77 -5.54
N LYS A 130 -2.22 12.43 -5.55
CA LYS A 130 -1.00 11.61 -5.59
C LYS A 130 -0.22 11.80 -6.88
N ARG A 131 -0.89 11.92 -8.03
CA ARG A 131 -0.23 12.20 -9.31
C ARG A 131 0.44 13.58 -9.31
N LYS A 132 -0.27 14.60 -8.81
CA LYS A 132 0.29 15.96 -8.66
C LYS A 132 1.51 15.96 -7.75
N ALA A 133 1.43 15.28 -6.60
CA ALA A 133 2.56 15.15 -5.68
C ALA A 133 3.77 14.47 -6.34
N ALA A 134 3.56 13.34 -7.02
CA ALA A 134 4.63 12.63 -7.74
C ALA A 134 5.26 13.50 -8.84
N ALA A 135 4.45 14.23 -9.62
CA ALA A 135 4.92 15.13 -10.66
C ALA A 135 5.74 16.31 -10.10
N ASN A 136 5.31 16.88 -8.97
CA ASN A 136 6.03 17.94 -8.26
C ASN A 136 7.39 17.45 -7.75
N LEU A 137 7.43 16.24 -7.19
CA LEU A 137 8.65 15.58 -6.73
C LEU A 137 9.52 15.05 -7.88
N GLY A 138 8.99 14.96 -9.10
CA GLY A 138 9.72 14.42 -10.25
C GLY A 138 9.97 12.93 -10.16
N ILE A 139 9.02 12.19 -9.57
CA ILE A 139 9.02 10.74 -9.43
C ILE A 139 7.83 10.14 -10.19
N THR A 140 7.90 8.84 -10.48
CA THR A 140 6.77 8.10 -11.02
C THR A 140 5.87 7.67 -9.87
N LEU A 141 4.55 7.89 -10.01
CA LEU A 141 3.58 7.37 -9.04
C LEU A 141 3.54 5.85 -9.14
N GLN A 142 3.92 5.19 -8.06
CA GLN A 142 3.90 3.73 -7.95
C GLN A 142 2.55 3.22 -7.43
N PRO A 143 2.23 1.93 -7.64
CA PRO A 143 1.06 1.30 -7.05
C PRO A 143 0.91 1.54 -5.56
N PHE A 144 -0.32 1.79 -5.10
CA PHE A 144 -0.65 1.98 -3.69
C PHE A 144 -2.06 1.48 -3.39
N MET A 145 -2.34 1.20 -2.12
CA MET A 145 -3.64 0.71 -1.67
C MET A 145 -4.56 1.86 -1.24
N ILE A 146 -5.87 1.68 -1.44
CA ILE A 146 -6.89 2.57 -0.92
C ILE A 146 -7.89 1.74 -0.11
N ALA A 147 -8.07 2.08 1.17
CA ALA A 147 -9.08 1.48 2.03
C ALA A 147 -10.27 2.41 2.20
N ILE A 148 -11.48 1.87 2.01
CA ILE A 148 -12.74 2.59 2.21
C ILE A 148 -13.36 2.16 3.52
N GLY A 149 -13.74 3.14 4.33
CA GLY A 149 -14.39 2.91 5.61
C GLY A 149 -13.80 3.76 6.73
N SER A 150 -14.19 3.44 7.95
CA SER A 150 -13.70 4.08 9.17
C SER A 150 -12.53 3.31 9.78
N SER A 151 -11.88 3.87 10.80
CA SER A 151 -10.86 3.14 11.57
C SER A 151 -11.41 1.95 12.36
N ALA A 152 -12.73 1.83 12.52
CA ALA A 152 -13.39 0.72 13.18
C ALA A 152 -13.87 -0.36 12.19
N ASP A 153 -14.18 0.03 10.97
CA ASP A 153 -14.76 -0.86 9.97
C ASP A 153 -14.36 -0.44 8.55
N ILE A 154 -13.59 -1.30 7.88
CA ILE A 154 -13.16 -1.16 6.49
C ILE A 154 -14.09 -1.99 5.62
N SER A 155 -14.85 -1.31 4.76
CA SER A 155 -15.84 -1.93 3.87
C SER A 155 -15.22 -2.49 2.61
N ASP A 156 -14.27 -1.77 2.02
CA ASP A 156 -13.68 -2.12 0.73
C ASP A 156 -12.20 -1.80 0.70
N THR A 157 -11.45 -2.56 -0.10
CA THR A 157 -10.05 -2.28 -0.39
C THR A 157 -9.80 -2.31 -1.89
N PHE A 158 -8.96 -1.39 -2.34
CA PHE A 158 -8.59 -1.23 -3.73
C PHE A 158 -7.07 -1.16 -3.87
N VAL A 159 -6.57 -1.56 -5.03
CA VAL A 159 -5.20 -1.29 -5.48
C VAL A 159 -5.27 -0.32 -6.64
N SER A 160 -4.64 0.84 -6.49
CA SER A 160 -4.54 1.88 -7.51
C SER A 160 -3.23 1.72 -8.27
N VAL A 161 -3.31 1.66 -9.60
CA VAL A 161 -2.17 1.51 -10.50
C VAL A 161 -2.32 2.51 -11.63
N ASP A 162 -1.58 3.62 -11.55
CA ASP A 162 -1.79 4.80 -12.39
C ASP A 162 -3.26 5.30 -12.37
N ASN A 163 -4.02 5.13 -13.46
CA ASN A 163 -5.44 5.48 -13.57
C ASN A 163 -6.37 4.30 -13.30
N ILE A 164 -5.82 3.10 -13.13
CA ILE A 164 -6.59 1.88 -12.99
C ILE A 164 -6.81 1.58 -11.51
N LEU A 165 -8.00 1.10 -11.20
CA LEU A 165 -8.43 0.79 -9.85
C LEU A 165 -8.99 -0.62 -9.81
N TYR A 166 -8.34 -1.50 -9.05
CA TYR A 166 -8.79 -2.87 -8.86
C TYR A 166 -9.42 -3.00 -7.48
N LYS A 167 -10.70 -3.37 -7.44
CA LYS A 167 -11.36 -3.78 -6.20
C LYS A 167 -10.93 -5.21 -5.86
N VAL A 168 -10.46 -5.42 -4.64
CA VAL A 168 -10.01 -6.74 -4.16
C VAL A 168 -10.84 -7.21 -2.96
N PRO A 169 -10.95 -8.53 -2.74
CA PRO A 169 -11.83 -9.08 -1.70
C PRO A 169 -11.35 -8.83 -0.26
N SER A 170 -10.07 -8.54 -0.04
CA SER A 170 -9.51 -8.33 1.30
C SER A 170 -8.27 -7.43 1.30
N ALA A 171 -7.92 -6.90 2.46
CA ALA A 171 -6.71 -6.11 2.66
C ALA A 171 -5.43 -6.95 2.45
N VAL A 172 -5.42 -8.23 2.87
CA VAL A 172 -4.29 -9.14 2.55
C VAL A 172 -4.12 -9.27 1.05
N LYS A 173 -5.24 -9.45 0.32
CA LYS A 173 -5.22 -9.57 -1.13
C LYS A 173 -4.73 -8.30 -1.81
N ALA A 174 -5.03 -7.13 -1.24
CA ALA A 174 -4.50 -5.85 -1.71
C ALA A 174 -2.97 -5.78 -1.59
N ILE A 175 -2.42 -6.24 -0.46
CA ILE A 175 -0.97 -6.31 -0.23
C ILE A 175 -0.34 -7.27 -1.26
N ASP A 176 -0.85 -8.50 -1.34
CA ASP A 176 -0.39 -9.54 -2.26
C ASP A 176 -0.39 -9.04 -3.72
N LEU A 177 -1.51 -8.48 -4.18
CA LEU A 177 -1.64 -7.95 -5.53
C LEU A 177 -0.66 -6.78 -5.78
N CYS A 178 -0.51 -5.86 -4.83
CA CYS A 178 0.44 -4.75 -4.96
C CYS A 178 1.87 -5.26 -5.15
N PHE A 179 2.29 -6.26 -4.36
CA PHE A 179 3.58 -6.93 -4.52
C PHE A 179 3.76 -7.60 -5.88
N LYS A 180 2.72 -8.30 -6.36
CA LYS A 180 2.74 -8.96 -7.67
C LYS A 180 2.86 -7.95 -8.82
N ILE A 181 2.17 -6.81 -8.72
CA ILE A 181 2.25 -5.73 -9.72
C ILE A 181 3.69 -5.22 -9.87
N PHE A 182 4.42 -5.00 -8.77
CA PHE A 182 5.83 -4.57 -8.84
C PHE A 182 6.68 -5.54 -9.67
N GLN A 183 6.45 -6.84 -9.51
CA GLN A 183 7.21 -7.88 -10.21
C GLN A 183 6.76 -8.04 -11.68
N VAL A 184 5.45 -8.18 -11.92
CA VAL A 184 4.91 -8.42 -13.27
C VAL A 184 5.17 -7.25 -14.20
N PHE A 185 4.98 -6.02 -13.72
CA PHE A 185 5.21 -4.83 -14.53
C PHE A 185 6.65 -4.33 -14.47
N ASN A 186 7.51 -4.98 -13.67
CA ASN A 186 8.90 -4.59 -13.43
C ASN A 186 9.00 -3.09 -13.07
N VAL A 187 8.23 -2.68 -12.07
CA VAL A 187 8.17 -1.31 -11.56
C VAL A 187 8.73 -1.23 -10.15
N GLU A 188 9.30 -0.07 -9.80
CA GLU A 188 9.92 0.13 -8.49
C GLU A 188 8.88 0.26 -7.37
N TYR A 189 9.27 -0.07 -6.15
CA TYR A 189 8.51 0.26 -4.95
C TYR A 189 8.39 1.78 -4.77
N PRO A 190 7.36 2.29 -4.06
CA PRO A 190 7.27 3.71 -3.73
C PRO A 190 8.51 4.17 -2.97
N ILE A 191 9.21 5.18 -3.51
CA ILE A 191 10.49 5.64 -2.96
C ILE A 191 10.37 6.16 -1.53
N GLU A 192 9.19 6.64 -1.16
CA GLU A 192 8.89 7.12 0.19
C GLU A 192 8.88 6.00 1.23
N SER A 193 8.55 4.77 0.84
CA SER A 193 8.44 3.60 1.73
C SER A 193 9.30 2.41 1.33
N ALA A 194 10.20 2.54 0.36
CA ALA A 194 11.03 1.44 -0.16
C ALA A 194 11.93 0.73 0.88
N HIS A 195 12.14 1.33 2.06
CA HIS A 195 12.91 0.73 3.16
C HIS A 195 12.07 -0.16 4.09
N ILE A 196 10.75 -0.16 3.95
CA ILE A 196 9.78 -0.98 4.71
C ILE A 196 9.63 -2.32 4.02
#